data_AF-A0A158KV44-F1
#
_entry.id   AF-A0A158KV44-F1
#
_cell.length_a   1.000
_cell.length_b   1.000
_cell.length_c   1.000
_cell.angle_alpha   90.00
_cell.angle_beta   90.00
_cell.angle_gamma   90.00
#
_symmetry.space_group_name_H-M   'P 1'
#
loop_
_entity.id
_entity.type
_entity.pdbx_description
1 polymer ?
#
loop_
_entity_poly.entity_id
_entity_poly.type
_entity_poly.pdbx_seq_one_letter_code
_entity_poly.pdbx_strand_id
1 'polypeptide(L)'
;MSGTHITDRQVHLYMTKRKDHTQEVAAAKAGMSVRTARRVSKAATLPSQKPEREWRTRANPFAEVWDSEIVPLLRCSPKLKAITLLRQLQEVHADRFPDSMRRTLERHIGQWRALEGPSKEVFFPQTYQPGVRGLSDFTHMEELGVTIAGVAFGHLLYHFVLAFSRWEYASVVDGGESFQALAAGLQNALWQAGGCPSEHRSDSLSAAFKNLQEKEDFTVRYAALLEHYGMEGTRNNRGLGHEYGVKNMSRCPSMTPVLPTRLSRP
;
A
#
# COMPACT_ATOMS: atom_id res chain seq x y z
N MET A 1 16.11 -33.08 2.48
CA MET A 1 15.70 -31.70 2.81
C MET A 1 16.88 -30.78 2.57
N SER A 2 16.74 -29.76 1.72
CA SER A 2 17.79 -28.75 1.55
C SER A 2 17.93 -27.97 2.85
N GLY A 3 19.05 -28.13 3.55
CA GLY A 3 19.33 -27.38 4.76
C GLY A 3 19.37 -25.88 4.49
N THR A 4 18.98 -25.08 5.49
CA THR A 4 19.03 -23.62 5.45
C THR A 4 20.42 -23.14 5.05
N HIS A 5 20.49 -22.18 4.12
CA HIS A 5 21.75 -21.55 3.74
C HIS A 5 22.39 -20.87 4.96
N ILE A 6 23.70 -21.08 5.16
CA ILE A 6 24.43 -20.41 6.23
C ILE A 6 24.57 -18.93 5.91
N THR A 7 24.19 -18.10 6.88
CA THR A 7 24.27 -16.64 6.79
C THR A 7 25.62 -16.11 7.27
N ASP A 8 25.97 -14.89 6.86
CA ASP A 8 27.16 -14.21 7.34
C ASP A 8 27.13 -14.04 8.87
N ARG A 9 25.96 -13.75 9.44
CA ARG A 9 25.79 -13.63 10.89
C ARG A 9 26.20 -14.91 11.62
N GLN A 10 25.81 -16.07 11.11
CA GLN A 10 26.21 -17.35 11.67
C GLN A 10 27.70 -17.60 11.53
N VAL A 11 28.33 -17.17 10.42
CA VAL A 11 29.78 -17.25 10.24
C VAL A 11 30.52 -16.37 11.24
N HIS A 12 30.11 -15.11 11.42
CA HIS A 12 30.72 -14.22 12.41
C HIS A 12 30.56 -14.76 13.84
N LEU A 13 29.36 -15.22 14.19
CA LEU A 13 29.10 -15.84 15.50
C LEU A 13 29.99 -17.06 15.73
N TYR A 14 30.14 -17.92 14.71
CA TYR A 14 31.06 -19.05 14.76
C TYR A 14 32.51 -18.60 14.98
N MET A 15 33.02 -17.63 14.22
CA MET A 15 34.39 -17.14 14.35
C MET A 15 34.65 -16.53 15.73
N THR A 16 33.70 -15.77 16.29
CA THR A 16 33.79 -15.24 17.65
C THR A 16 33.83 -16.37 18.68
N LYS A 17 32.92 -17.35 18.59
CA LYS A 17 32.89 -18.49 19.53
C LYS A 17 34.07 -19.44 19.39
N ARG A 18 34.70 -19.49 18.21
CA ARG A 18 35.85 -20.37 17.96
C ARG A 18 37.11 -19.95 18.71
N LYS A 19 37.18 -18.69 19.18
CA LYS A 19 38.29 -18.20 20.03
C LYS A 19 38.35 -18.92 21.38
N ASP A 20 37.17 -19.19 21.97
CA ASP A 20 37.06 -19.68 23.36
C ASP A 20 36.53 -21.11 23.46
N HIS A 21 36.08 -21.69 22.34
CA HIS A 21 35.44 -23.01 22.33
C HIS A 21 35.98 -23.92 21.23
N THR A 22 35.83 -25.23 21.46
CA THR A 22 36.11 -26.25 20.44
C THR A 22 35.22 -26.05 19.22
N GLN A 23 35.66 -26.58 18.08
CA GLN A 23 34.96 -26.42 16.81
C GLN A 23 33.51 -26.92 16.88
N GLU A 24 33.27 -28.01 17.58
CA GLU A 24 31.94 -28.63 17.71
C GLU A 24 30.99 -27.75 18.54
N VAL A 25 31.48 -27.24 19.67
CA VAL A 25 30.71 -26.36 20.56
C VAL A 25 30.43 -25.01 19.87
N ALA A 26 31.43 -24.45 19.18
CA ALA A 26 31.25 -23.21 18.42
C ALA A 26 30.26 -23.38 17.26
N ALA A 27 30.30 -24.51 16.55
CA ALA A 27 29.38 -24.83 15.45
C ALA A 27 27.95 -24.98 15.96
N ALA A 28 27.74 -25.70 17.05
CA ALA A 28 26.44 -25.86 17.68
C ALA A 28 25.86 -24.50 18.15
N LYS A 29 26.67 -23.67 18.81
CA LYS A 29 26.28 -22.31 19.23
C LYS A 29 25.94 -21.39 18.07
N ALA A 30 26.54 -21.59 16.90
CA ALA A 30 26.26 -20.83 15.68
C ALA A 30 25.13 -21.43 14.82
N GLY A 31 24.52 -22.53 15.26
CA GLY A 31 23.43 -23.20 14.53
C GLY A 31 23.87 -23.80 13.19
N MET A 32 25.09 -24.33 13.10
CA MET A 32 25.59 -24.99 11.89
C MET A 32 26.22 -26.35 12.18
N SER A 33 26.22 -27.24 11.19
CA SER A 33 26.84 -28.56 11.35
C SER A 33 28.36 -28.47 11.43
N VAL A 34 28.99 -29.43 12.12
CA VAL A 34 30.46 -29.52 12.25
C VAL A 34 31.15 -29.57 10.87
N ARG A 35 30.55 -30.28 9.90
CA ARG A 35 31.04 -30.31 8.51
C ARG A 35 31.07 -28.92 7.87
N THR A 36 30.04 -28.11 8.14
CA THR A 36 29.94 -26.75 7.61
C THR A 36 30.91 -25.80 8.30
N ALA A 37 31.03 -25.91 9.62
CA ALA A 37 32.04 -25.18 10.41
C ALA A 37 33.47 -25.46 9.93
N ARG A 38 33.80 -26.72 9.58
CA ARG A 38 35.10 -27.08 8.96
C ARG A 38 35.32 -26.38 7.63
N ARG A 39 34.27 -26.24 6.81
CA ARG A 39 34.34 -25.52 5.53
C ARG A 39 34.49 -24.01 5.75
N VAL A 40 33.75 -23.45 6.70
CA VAL A 40 33.80 -22.03 7.06
C VAL A 40 35.16 -21.65 7.61
N SER A 41 35.77 -22.46 8.47
CA SER A 41 37.14 -22.23 8.98
C SER A 41 38.21 -22.21 7.91
N LYS A 42 38.01 -22.90 6.78
CA LYS A 42 38.95 -22.93 5.65
C LYS A 42 38.63 -21.89 4.57
N ALA A 43 37.45 -21.28 4.61
CA ALA A 43 37.03 -20.32 3.61
C ALA A 43 37.57 -18.93 3.94
N ALA A 44 38.19 -18.27 2.97
CA ALA A 44 38.66 -16.89 3.11
C ALA A 44 37.54 -15.84 2.93
N THR A 45 36.37 -16.24 2.43
CA THR A 45 35.26 -15.35 2.10
C THR A 45 33.97 -15.74 2.81
N LEU A 46 33.17 -14.73 3.15
CA LEU A 46 31.83 -14.90 3.69
C LEU A 46 30.89 -15.50 2.65
N PRO A 47 29.81 -16.19 3.07
CA PRO A 47 28.78 -16.69 2.17
C PRO A 47 28.24 -15.63 1.18
N SER A 48 28.00 -14.40 1.63
CA SER A 48 27.54 -13.29 0.78
C SER A 48 28.57 -12.81 -0.26
N GLN A 49 29.85 -13.00 0.02
CA GLN A 49 30.96 -12.55 -0.85
C GLN A 49 31.30 -13.58 -1.92
N LYS A 50 30.63 -14.74 -1.94
CA LYS A 50 30.83 -15.72 -2.99
C LYS A 50 30.13 -15.24 -4.25
N PRO A 51 30.83 -15.21 -5.40
CA PRO A 51 30.18 -14.82 -6.64
C PRO A 51 29.01 -15.77 -6.90
N GLU A 52 27.89 -15.18 -7.31
CA GLU A 52 26.75 -15.95 -7.75
C GLU A 52 27.15 -16.77 -8.98
N ARG A 53 26.65 -18.00 -9.10
CA ARG A 53 27.00 -18.84 -10.25
C ARG A 53 26.31 -18.28 -11.48
N GLU A 54 27.10 -17.75 -12.41
CA GLU A 54 26.58 -17.22 -13.67
C GLU A 54 26.17 -18.31 -14.66
N TRP A 55 26.74 -19.51 -14.55
CA TRP A 55 26.44 -20.61 -15.48
C TRP A 55 25.25 -21.46 -15.00
N ARG A 56 24.36 -21.76 -15.94
CA ARG A 56 23.31 -22.77 -15.73
C ARG A 56 23.88 -24.15 -15.96
N THR A 57 23.57 -25.08 -15.06
CA THR A 57 24.02 -26.48 -15.18
C THR A 57 23.37 -27.23 -16.36
N ARG A 58 22.27 -26.70 -16.90
CA ARG A 58 21.57 -27.28 -18.06
C ARG A 58 21.06 -26.15 -18.96
N ALA A 59 21.09 -26.40 -20.27
CA ALA A 59 20.46 -25.52 -21.27
C ALA A 59 18.95 -25.38 -20.99
N ASN A 60 18.37 -24.23 -21.37
CA ASN A 60 16.93 -24.00 -21.22
C ASN A 60 16.17 -24.89 -22.23
N PRO A 61 15.32 -25.83 -21.78
CA PRO A 61 14.57 -26.69 -22.68
C PRO A 61 13.54 -25.94 -23.54
N PHE A 62 13.15 -24.73 -23.13
CA PHE A 62 12.15 -23.92 -23.83
C PHE A 62 12.76 -22.87 -24.76
N ALA A 63 14.09 -22.80 -24.91
CA ALA A 63 14.75 -21.70 -25.63
C ALA A 63 14.23 -21.50 -27.06
N GLU A 64 14.03 -22.59 -27.80
CA GLU A 64 13.59 -22.53 -29.21
C GLU A 64 12.12 -22.12 -29.38
N VAL A 65 11.27 -22.41 -28.39
CA VAL A 65 9.82 -22.13 -28.43
C VAL A 65 9.45 -20.87 -27.63
N TRP A 66 10.43 -20.25 -26.96
CA TRP A 66 10.17 -19.17 -26.01
C TRP A 66 9.61 -17.93 -26.70
N ASP A 67 10.38 -17.37 -27.63
CA ASP A 67 10.02 -16.12 -28.30
C ASP A 67 8.97 -16.33 -29.41
N SER A 68 8.95 -17.52 -30.01
CA SER A 68 8.07 -17.88 -31.14
C SER A 68 6.66 -18.28 -30.71
N GLU A 69 6.50 -18.99 -29.59
CA GLU A 69 5.21 -19.56 -29.18
C GLU A 69 4.75 -19.05 -27.80
N ILE A 70 5.64 -19.09 -26.80
CA ILE A 70 5.26 -18.79 -25.41
C ILE A 70 5.03 -17.30 -25.18
N VAL A 71 5.96 -16.44 -25.61
CA VAL A 71 5.88 -14.98 -25.40
C VAL A 71 4.66 -14.36 -26.09
N PRO A 72 4.31 -14.69 -27.35
CA PRO A 72 3.09 -14.17 -27.98
C PRO A 72 1.82 -14.50 -27.19
N LEU A 73 1.68 -15.73 -26.70
CA LEU A 73 0.53 -16.15 -25.88
C LEU A 73 0.46 -15.39 -24.56
N LEU A 74 1.61 -15.16 -23.91
CA LEU A 74 1.69 -14.38 -22.67
C LEU A 74 1.39 -12.89 -22.90
N ARG A 75 1.76 -12.33 -24.05
CA ARG A 75 1.42 -10.94 -24.41
C ARG A 75 -0.08 -10.79 -24.70
N CYS A 76 -0.68 -11.74 -25.42
CA CYS A 76 -2.12 -11.75 -25.69
C CYS A 76 -2.94 -11.98 -24.41
N SER A 77 -2.47 -12.84 -23.50
CA SER A 77 -3.15 -13.14 -22.25
C SER A 77 -2.16 -13.29 -21.08
N PRO A 78 -1.82 -12.19 -20.38
CA PRO A 78 -0.81 -12.21 -19.31
C PRO A 78 -1.16 -13.10 -18.12
N LYS A 79 -2.45 -13.43 -17.93
CA LYS A 79 -2.96 -14.28 -16.84
C LYS A 79 -2.88 -15.79 -17.15
N LEU A 80 -2.42 -16.17 -18.34
CA LEU A 80 -2.36 -17.57 -18.76
C LEU A 80 -1.50 -18.40 -17.80
N LYS A 81 -1.97 -19.60 -17.45
CA LYS A 81 -1.26 -20.46 -16.49
C LYS A 81 -0.19 -21.28 -17.21
N ALA A 82 0.93 -21.51 -16.53
CA ALA A 82 2.03 -22.34 -17.05
C ALA A 82 1.58 -23.75 -17.44
N ILE A 83 0.62 -24.34 -16.72
CA ILE A 83 0.06 -25.66 -17.04
C ILE A 83 -0.68 -25.67 -18.38
N THR A 84 -1.37 -24.57 -18.72
CA THR A 84 -2.09 -24.41 -19.99
C THR A 84 -1.09 -24.29 -21.14
N LEU A 85 -0.06 -23.46 -20.96
CA LEU A 85 1.03 -23.33 -21.93
C LEU A 85 1.78 -24.65 -22.15
N LEU A 86 2.05 -25.40 -21.08
CA LEU A 86 2.72 -26.69 -21.19
C LEU A 86 1.88 -27.69 -21.99
N ARG A 87 0.57 -27.76 -21.73
CA ARG A 87 -0.33 -28.66 -22.46
C ARG A 87 -0.39 -28.30 -23.94
N GLN A 88 -0.49 -27.01 -24.27
CA GLN A 88 -0.46 -26.57 -25.66
C GLN A 88 0.87 -26.94 -26.35
N LEU A 89 2.00 -26.77 -25.66
CA LEU A 89 3.30 -27.19 -26.19
C LEU A 89 3.39 -28.71 -26.39
N GLN A 90 2.77 -29.51 -25.51
CA GLN A 90 2.69 -30.98 -25.66
C GLN A 90 1.80 -31.40 -26.83
N GLU A 91 0.74 -30.64 -27.13
CA GLU A 91 -0.13 -30.87 -28.28
C GLU A 91 0.57 -30.55 -29.60
N VAL A 92 1.36 -29.47 -29.65
CA VAL A 92 2.08 -29.04 -30.87
C VAL A 92 3.38 -29.83 -31.07
N HIS A 93 4.11 -30.11 -29.99
CA HIS A 93 5.41 -30.79 -29.99
C HIS A 93 5.33 -32.06 -29.15
N ALA A 94 4.80 -33.13 -29.73
CA ALA A 94 4.68 -34.43 -29.09
C ALA A 94 6.03 -34.89 -28.51
N ASP A 95 6.00 -35.44 -27.30
CA ASP A 95 7.14 -36.03 -26.55
C ASP A 95 8.32 -35.10 -26.21
N ARG A 96 8.27 -33.82 -26.59
CA ARG A 96 9.37 -32.87 -26.33
C ARG A 96 9.34 -32.25 -24.93
N PHE A 97 8.15 -32.11 -24.34
CA PHE A 97 7.94 -31.35 -23.10
C PHE A 97 7.23 -32.18 -22.02
N PRO A 98 7.94 -33.00 -21.23
CA PRO A 98 7.32 -33.78 -20.17
C PRO A 98 6.81 -32.89 -19.01
N ASP A 99 5.82 -33.38 -18.26
CA ASP A 99 5.21 -32.69 -17.12
C ASP A 99 6.22 -32.24 -16.04
N SER A 100 7.36 -32.93 -15.92
CA SER A 100 8.45 -32.56 -15.02
C SER A 100 9.03 -31.17 -15.30
N MET A 101 8.85 -30.63 -16.52
CA MET A 101 9.32 -29.30 -16.89
C MET A 101 8.38 -28.18 -16.47
N ARG A 102 7.17 -28.49 -15.95
CA ARG A 102 6.18 -27.48 -15.52
C ARG A 102 6.77 -26.46 -14.56
N ARG A 103 7.53 -26.90 -13.55
CA ARG A 103 8.17 -26.00 -12.57
C ARG A 103 9.20 -25.06 -13.22
N THR A 104 9.94 -25.54 -14.22
CA THR A 104 10.89 -24.72 -14.99
C THR A 104 10.14 -23.67 -15.81
N LEU A 105 9.03 -24.06 -16.45
CA LEU A 105 8.17 -23.14 -17.20
C LEU A 105 7.54 -22.08 -16.30
N GLU A 106 6.98 -22.47 -15.15
CA GLU A 106 6.45 -21.54 -14.13
C GLU A 106 7.49 -20.49 -13.73
N ARG A 107 8.74 -20.91 -13.50
CA ARG A 107 9.84 -20.00 -13.14
C ARG A 107 10.17 -19.02 -14.26
N HIS A 108 10.29 -19.48 -15.51
CA HIS A 108 10.57 -18.57 -16.63
C HIS A 108 9.43 -17.60 -16.90
N ILE A 109 8.17 -18.04 -16.80
CA ILE A 109 7.01 -17.14 -16.92
C ILE A 109 7.03 -16.11 -15.79
N GLY A 110 7.36 -16.52 -14.56
CA GLY A 110 7.50 -15.60 -13.44
C GLY A 110 8.57 -14.54 -13.66
N GLN A 111 9.73 -14.93 -14.19
CA GLN A 111 10.81 -14.02 -14.56
C GLN A 111 10.39 -13.07 -15.69
N TRP A 112 9.76 -13.58 -16.74
CA TRP A 112 9.26 -12.76 -17.84
C TRP A 112 8.22 -11.76 -17.36
N ARG A 113 7.27 -12.16 -16.51
CA ARG A 113 6.27 -11.24 -15.92
C ARG A 113 6.88 -10.14 -15.05
N ALA A 114 8.06 -10.39 -14.47
CA ALA A 114 8.75 -9.38 -13.66
C ALA A 114 9.48 -8.34 -14.51
N LEU A 115 9.93 -8.72 -15.71
CA LEU A 115 10.70 -7.85 -16.61
C LEU A 115 9.81 -7.17 -17.66
N GLU A 116 8.90 -7.92 -18.27
CA GLU A 116 8.14 -7.57 -19.47
C GLU A 116 6.61 -7.66 -19.25
N GLY A 117 6.20 -8.12 -18.07
CA GLY A 117 4.78 -8.27 -17.74
C GLY A 117 4.07 -6.93 -17.59
N PRO A 118 2.72 -6.91 -17.65
CA PRO A 118 1.95 -5.71 -17.38
C PRO A 118 2.34 -5.15 -16.01
N SER A 119 2.47 -3.82 -15.92
CA SER A 119 2.82 -3.14 -14.68
C SER A 119 1.91 -3.62 -13.55
N LYS A 120 2.51 -4.19 -12.50
CA LYS A 120 1.76 -4.49 -11.29
C LYS A 120 1.36 -3.17 -10.65
N GLU A 121 0.11 -3.10 -10.23
CA GLU A 121 -0.36 -2.01 -9.38
C GLU A 121 0.45 -2.09 -8.07
N VAL A 122 1.35 -1.11 -7.88
CA VAL A 122 2.20 -1.04 -6.68
C VAL A 122 1.37 -0.36 -5.61
N PHE A 123 0.96 -1.11 -4.59
CA PHE A 123 0.32 -0.56 -3.41
C PHE A 123 1.41 -0.16 -2.40
N PHE A 124 1.53 1.14 -2.15
CA PHE A 124 2.30 1.64 -1.01
C PHE A 124 1.35 1.71 0.20
N PRO A 125 1.53 0.86 1.23
CA PRO A 125 0.68 0.91 2.42
C PRO A 125 0.94 2.23 3.15
N GLN A 126 -0.06 3.11 3.20
CA GLN A 126 -0.01 4.30 4.03
C GLN A 126 -0.23 3.89 5.48
N THR A 127 0.80 4.04 6.29
CA THR A 127 0.72 3.79 7.73
C THR A 127 0.31 5.09 8.40
N TYR A 128 -0.98 5.26 8.69
CA TYR A 128 -1.44 6.39 9.50
C TYR A 128 -1.18 6.08 10.97
N GLN A 129 -0.68 7.06 11.72
CA GLN A 129 -0.55 6.94 13.16
C GLN A 129 -1.79 7.51 13.87
N PRO A 130 -2.25 6.91 14.97
CA PRO A 130 -3.36 7.44 15.76
C PRO A 130 -3.09 8.89 16.18
N GLY A 131 -4.09 9.77 16.02
CA GLY A 131 -3.98 11.16 16.43
C GLY A 131 -3.03 12.03 15.60
N VAL A 132 -2.39 11.50 14.55
CA VAL A 132 -1.44 12.30 13.76
C VAL A 132 -2.13 13.16 12.73
N ARG A 133 -3.12 12.66 11.99
CA ARG A 133 -3.67 13.38 10.82
C ARG A 133 -5.20 13.48 10.83
N GLY A 134 -5.69 14.71 10.78
CA GLY A 134 -7.07 15.08 10.44
C GLY A 134 -7.17 15.68 9.04
N LEU A 135 -8.25 15.38 8.35
CA LEU A 135 -8.55 15.85 7.00
C LEU A 135 -9.90 16.57 7.02
N SER A 136 -9.96 17.75 6.44
CA SER A 136 -11.21 18.49 6.21
C SER A 136 -11.47 18.68 4.73
N ASP A 137 -12.70 18.49 4.32
CA ASP A 137 -13.17 18.76 2.96
C ASP A 137 -14.58 19.37 2.95
N PHE A 138 -14.92 20.02 1.83
CA PHE A 138 -16.24 20.52 1.53
C PHE A 138 -16.80 19.79 0.32
N THR A 139 -18.07 19.37 0.39
CA THR A 139 -18.75 18.69 -0.71
C THR A 139 -20.03 19.43 -1.07
N HIS A 140 -20.14 19.85 -2.33
CA HIS A 140 -21.38 20.43 -2.86
C HIS A 140 -22.45 19.35 -2.99
N MET A 141 -23.63 19.60 -2.42
CA MET A 141 -24.72 18.61 -2.33
C MET A 141 -25.92 18.99 -3.22
N GLU A 142 -25.73 19.89 -4.20
CA GLU A 142 -26.81 20.35 -5.09
C GLU A 142 -27.45 19.20 -5.88
N GLU A 143 -26.64 18.23 -6.32
CA GLU A 143 -27.12 17.07 -7.08
C GLU A 143 -28.05 16.14 -6.29
N LEU A 144 -28.04 16.22 -4.95
CA LEU A 144 -28.96 15.43 -4.11
C LEU A 144 -30.40 15.93 -4.15
N GLY A 145 -30.64 17.17 -4.62
CA GLY A 145 -31.98 17.71 -4.82
C GLY A 145 -32.81 17.83 -3.53
N VAL A 146 -32.14 18.05 -2.38
CA VAL A 146 -32.82 18.21 -1.09
C VAL A 146 -33.73 19.44 -1.12
N THR A 147 -34.95 19.31 -0.60
CA THR A 147 -35.92 20.42 -0.50
C THR A 147 -36.36 20.65 0.94
N ILE A 148 -36.41 21.91 1.38
CA ILE A 148 -36.96 22.32 2.68
C ILE A 148 -38.23 23.14 2.41
N ALA A 149 -39.35 22.73 3.01
CA ALA A 149 -40.67 23.36 2.80
C ALA A 149 -41.06 23.52 1.31
N GLY A 150 -40.63 22.57 0.46
CA GLY A 150 -40.90 22.58 -0.98
C GLY A 150 -39.96 23.45 -1.83
N VAL A 151 -38.99 24.12 -1.21
CA VAL A 151 -37.98 24.93 -1.92
C VAL A 151 -36.67 24.14 -1.99
N ALA A 152 -36.02 24.17 -3.16
CA ALA A 152 -34.70 23.54 -3.35
C ALA A 152 -33.66 24.15 -2.41
N PHE A 153 -32.93 23.28 -1.71
CA PHE A 153 -31.92 23.66 -0.72
C PHE A 153 -30.54 23.21 -1.21
N GLY A 154 -29.90 24.09 -1.98
CA GLY A 154 -28.49 23.97 -2.33
C GLY A 154 -27.65 24.15 -1.08
N HIS A 155 -26.97 23.09 -0.64
CA HIS A 155 -26.18 23.10 0.57
C HIS A 155 -24.81 22.51 0.34
N LEU A 156 -23.91 22.87 1.24
CA LEU A 156 -22.55 22.39 1.30
C LEU A 156 -22.39 21.52 2.55
N LEU A 157 -21.71 20.40 2.43
CA LEU A 157 -21.37 19.56 3.56
C LEU A 157 -19.91 19.81 3.93
N TYR A 158 -19.67 20.26 5.16
CA TYR A 158 -18.34 20.18 5.76
C TYR A 158 -18.13 18.76 6.29
N HIS A 159 -16.99 18.16 5.97
CA HIS A 159 -16.61 16.82 6.44
C HIS A 159 -15.21 16.84 7.03
N PHE A 160 -15.06 16.23 8.21
CA PHE A 160 -13.80 16.02 8.89
C PHE A 160 -13.59 14.53 9.15
N VAL A 161 -12.37 14.03 8.95
CA VAL A 161 -12.01 12.64 9.22
C VAL A 161 -10.63 12.50 9.86
N LEU A 162 -10.51 11.62 10.85
CA LEU A 162 -9.23 11.17 11.39
C LEU A 162 -8.67 10.01 10.54
N ALA A 163 -7.46 10.16 10.01
CA ALA A 163 -6.91 9.22 9.03
C ALA A 163 -6.73 7.78 9.57
N PHE A 164 -6.40 7.64 10.85
CA PHE A 164 -6.20 6.34 11.50
C PHE A 164 -7.52 5.66 11.86
N SER A 165 -8.36 6.32 12.67
CA SER A 165 -9.58 5.71 13.21
C SER A 165 -10.76 5.74 12.25
N ARG A 166 -10.70 6.57 11.21
CA ARG A 166 -11.84 6.88 10.34
C ARG A 166 -13.04 7.41 11.11
N TRP A 167 -12.80 8.01 12.27
CA TRP A 167 -13.84 8.77 12.95
C TRP A 167 -14.14 10.02 12.12
N GLU A 168 -15.42 10.27 11.91
CA GLU A 168 -15.91 11.28 10.99
C GLU A 168 -16.88 12.23 11.69
N TYR A 169 -16.81 13.50 11.30
CA TYR A 169 -17.77 14.52 11.65
C TYR A 169 -18.24 15.21 10.39
N ALA A 170 -19.53 15.47 10.28
CA ALA A 170 -20.09 16.21 9.17
C ALA A 170 -21.13 17.22 9.65
N SER A 171 -21.18 18.38 9.00
CA SER A 171 -22.16 19.42 9.29
C SER A 171 -22.61 20.13 8.03
N VAL A 172 -23.90 20.45 7.98
CA VAL A 172 -24.47 21.28 6.91
C VAL A 172 -23.99 22.71 7.08
N VAL A 173 -23.59 23.33 5.96
CA VAL A 173 -23.16 24.72 5.91
C VAL A 173 -24.17 25.50 5.09
N ASP A 174 -24.86 26.42 5.78
CA ASP A 174 -25.83 27.34 5.19
C ASP A 174 -25.06 28.55 4.62
N GLY A 175 -24.42 28.35 3.46
CA GLY A 175 -23.59 29.36 2.82
C GLY A 175 -22.55 28.75 1.88
N GLY A 176 -21.68 29.59 1.34
CA GLY A 176 -20.54 29.16 0.54
C GLY A 176 -19.37 28.64 1.38
N GLU A 177 -18.37 28.10 0.69
CA GLU A 177 -17.06 27.81 1.28
C GLU A 177 -16.47 29.09 1.90
N SER A 178 -16.34 29.11 3.24
CA SER A 178 -15.84 30.27 3.98
C SER A 178 -14.97 29.84 5.15
N PHE A 179 -14.12 30.76 5.63
CA PHE A 179 -13.32 30.52 6.83
C PHE A 179 -14.20 30.22 8.06
N GLN A 180 -15.32 30.93 8.20
CA GLN A 180 -16.23 30.73 9.32
C GLN A 180 -16.82 29.32 9.32
N ALA A 181 -17.23 28.82 8.15
CA ALA A 181 -17.72 27.46 8.00
C ALA A 181 -16.64 26.42 8.35
N LEU A 182 -15.41 26.62 7.87
CA LEU A 182 -14.29 25.74 8.17
C LEU A 182 -13.96 25.75 9.67
N ALA A 183 -13.84 26.92 10.28
CA ALA A 183 -13.47 27.07 11.68
C ALA A 183 -14.53 26.49 12.61
N ALA A 184 -15.81 26.75 12.34
CA ALA A 184 -16.91 26.19 13.11
C ALA A 184 -16.99 24.67 12.96
N GLY A 185 -16.88 24.17 11.72
CA GLY A 185 -16.88 22.73 11.44
C GLY A 185 -15.73 22.01 12.14
N LEU A 186 -14.52 22.54 12.00
CA LEU A 186 -13.32 21.96 12.60
C LEU A 186 -13.42 21.98 14.13
N GLN A 187 -13.75 23.12 14.73
CA GLN A 187 -13.93 23.22 16.19
C GLN A 187 -14.93 22.18 16.71
N ASN A 188 -16.11 22.08 16.08
CA ASN A 188 -17.12 21.12 16.51
C ASN A 188 -16.62 19.68 16.38
N ALA A 189 -15.92 19.36 15.29
CA ALA A 189 -15.32 18.05 15.08
C ALA A 189 -14.31 17.71 16.20
N LEU A 190 -13.40 18.63 16.52
CA LEU A 190 -12.38 18.44 17.55
C LEU A 190 -12.97 18.28 18.94
N TRP A 191 -14.00 19.08 19.26
CA TRP A 191 -14.70 18.98 20.54
C TRP A 191 -15.46 17.67 20.69
N GLN A 192 -16.11 17.18 19.63
CA GLN A 192 -16.78 15.88 19.64
C GLN A 192 -15.80 14.71 19.66
N ALA A 193 -14.66 14.83 18.98
CA ALA A 193 -13.59 13.84 19.04
C ALA A 193 -12.90 13.78 20.41
N GLY A 194 -13.02 14.85 21.22
CA GLY A 194 -12.38 14.96 22.53
C GLY A 194 -10.86 15.18 22.47
N GLY A 195 -10.33 15.62 21.32
CA GLY A 195 -8.90 15.81 21.13
C GLY A 195 -8.56 16.36 19.74
N CYS A 196 -7.33 16.87 19.60
CA CYS A 196 -6.83 17.47 18.36
C CYS A 196 -5.75 16.60 17.72
N PRO A 197 -5.80 16.38 16.39
CA PRO A 197 -4.71 15.72 15.68
C PRO A 197 -3.46 16.62 15.63
N SER A 198 -2.27 16.04 15.50
CA SER A 198 -1.04 16.83 15.35
C SER A 198 -0.98 17.60 14.03
N GLU A 199 -1.52 17.03 12.96
CA GLU A 199 -1.58 17.62 11.63
C GLU A 199 -3.03 17.80 11.19
N HIS A 200 -3.33 18.94 10.59
CA HIS A 200 -4.57 19.18 9.89
C HIS A 200 -4.31 19.49 8.41
N ARG A 201 -5.08 18.85 7.53
CA ARG A 201 -5.00 19.04 6.08
C ARG A 201 -6.38 19.40 5.51
N SER A 202 -6.41 20.38 4.62
CA SER A 202 -7.60 20.76 3.87
C SER A 202 -7.22 21.17 2.45
N ASP A 203 -7.89 20.55 1.46
CA ASP A 203 -7.64 20.79 0.03
C ASP A 203 -8.60 21.83 -0.58
N SER A 204 -9.75 22.08 0.07
CA SER A 204 -10.78 23.03 -0.38
C SER A 204 -10.30 24.50 -0.37
N LEU A 205 -9.13 24.77 0.20
CA LEU A 205 -8.55 26.11 0.37
C LEU A 205 -8.10 26.80 -0.93
N SER A 206 -7.98 26.05 -2.03
CA SER A 206 -7.49 26.60 -3.30
C SER A 206 -8.59 27.11 -4.24
N ALA A 207 -9.82 26.59 -4.09
CA ALA A 207 -10.94 26.87 -5.00
C ALA A 207 -11.87 27.99 -4.46
N ALA A 208 -11.94 28.15 -3.14
CA ALA A 208 -12.86 29.08 -2.48
C ALA A 208 -12.53 30.58 -2.65
N PHE A 209 -11.27 30.95 -2.91
CA PHE A 209 -10.84 32.36 -2.92
C PHE A 209 -10.46 32.83 -4.31
N LYS A 210 -11.36 33.59 -4.95
CA LYS A 210 -11.14 34.23 -6.25
C LYS A 210 -10.19 35.43 -6.17
N ASN A 211 -10.05 36.05 -5.00
CA ASN A 211 -9.21 37.23 -4.78
C ASN A 211 -7.92 36.91 -4.01
N LEU A 212 -6.80 37.48 -4.45
CA LEU A 212 -5.47 37.24 -3.84
C LEU A 212 -5.41 37.76 -2.39
N GLN A 213 -6.06 38.91 -2.12
CA GLN A 213 -6.10 39.51 -0.78
C GLN A 213 -6.91 38.68 0.21
N GLU A 214 -8.05 38.11 -0.22
CA GLU A 214 -8.86 37.21 0.62
C GLU A 214 -8.14 35.90 0.94
N LYS A 215 -7.32 35.41 0.00
CA LYS A 215 -6.48 34.22 0.19
C LYS A 215 -5.38 34.43 1.23
N GLU A 216 -4.79 35.63 1.27
CA GLU A 216 -3.77 35.99 2.27
C GLU A 216 -4.39 36.10 3.67
N ASP A 217 -5.49 36.86 3.82
CA ASP A 217 -6.22 36.99 5.09
C ASP A 217 -6.71 35.62 5.60
N PHE A 218 -7.24 34.78 4.71
CA PHE A 218 -7.61 33.41 5.04
C PHE A 218 -6.42 32.61 5.59
N THR A 219 -5.27 32.66 4.91
CA THR A 219 -4.08 31.90 5.31
C THR A 219 -3.62 32.30 6.70
N VAL A 220 -3.69 33.59 7.04
CA VAL A 220 -3.36 34.11 8.38
C VAL A 220 -4.35 33.59 9.42
N ARG A 221 -5.65 33.72 9.18
CA ARG A 221 -6.70 33.26 10.11
C ARG A 221 -6.67 31.75 10.31
N TYR A 222 -6.40 30.99 9.25
CA TYR A 222 -6.26 29.54 9.32
C TYR A 222 -5.01 29.12 10.09
N ALA A 223 -3.87 29.78 9.87
CA ALA A 223 -2.67 29.53 10.66
C ALA A 223 -2.91 29.79 12.16
N ALA A 224 -3.57 30.90 12.50
CA ALA A 224 -3.92 31.23 13.88
C ALA A 224 -4.89 30.20 14.50
N LEU A 225 -5.85 29.69 13.73
CA LEU A 225 -6.76 28.64 14.18
C LEU A 225 -6.00 27.35 14.50
N LEU A 226 -5.07 26.95 13.63
CA LEU A 226 -4.27 25.75 13.86
C LEU A 226 -3.34 25.90 15.06
N GLU A 227 -2.71 27.06 15.21
CA GLU A 227 -1.88 27.40 16.37
C GLU A 227 -2.69 27.32 17.68
N HIS A 228 -3.93 27.82 17.68
CA HIS A 228 -4.82 27.74 18.84
C HIS A 228 -5.08 26.29 19.30
N TYR A 229 -5.19 25.36 18.35
CA TYR A 229 -5.41 23.94 18.63
C TYR A 229 -4.11 23.12 18.71
N GLY A 230 -2.94 23.75 18.58
CA GLY A 230 -1.64 23.06 18.59
C GLY A 230 -1.44 22.12 17.40
N MET A 231 -2.03 22.45 16.24
CA MET A 231 -1.98 21.64 15.02
C MET A 231 -1.02 22.26 14.00
N GLU A 232 -0.38 21.41 13.19
CA GLU A 232 0.41 21.83 12.04
C GLU A 232 -0.39 21.72 10.74
N GLY A 233 -0.41 22.82 9.97
CA GLY A 233 -1.11 22.88 8.70
C GLY A 233 -0.27 22.29 7.57
N THR A 234 -0.71 21.16 7.00
CA THR A 234 -0.03 20.59 5.82
C THR A 234 -0.79 20.93 4.53
N ARG A 235 -0.07 21.39 3.51
CA ARG A 235 -0.61 21.57 2.14
C ARG A 235 -0.20 20.39 1.26
N ASN A 236 -1.03 20.06 0.29
CA ASN A 236 -0.74 19.05 -0.71
C ASN A 236 0.43 19.50 -1.62
N ASN A 237 1.49 18.70 -1.73
CA ASN A 237 2.53 18.92 -2.74
C ASN A 237 1.93 18.63 -4.13
N ARG A 238 1.54 19.69 -4.84
CA ARG A 238 1.11 19.62 -6.24
C ARG A 238 2.21 18.95 -7.08
N GLY A 239 1.99 17.72 -7.53
CA GLY A 239 2.87 17.06 -8.51
C GLY A 239 3.30 15.61 -8.21
N LEU A 240 3.00 15.05 -7.02
CA LEU A 240 3.30 13.65 -6.70
C LEU A 240 2.00 12.87 -6.49
N GLY A 241 1.35 12.50 -7.60
CA GLY A 241 0.10 11.71 -7.61
C GLY A 241 0.22 10.25 -7.11
N HIS A 242 1.28 9.91 -6.36
CA HIS A 242 1.55 8.56 -5.88
C HIS A 242 1.30 8.34 -4.38
N GLU A 243 0.84 9.37 -3.65
CA GLU A 243 0.53 9.29 -2.21
C GLU A 243 -0.98 9.31 -1.88
N TYR A 244 -1.87 8.98 -2.81
CA TYR A 244 -3.32 9.03 -2.54
C TYR A 244 -4.00 7.69 -2.77
N GLY A 245 -3.97 6.84 -1.72
CA GLY A 245 -4.85 5.67 -1.57
C GLY A 245 -6.23 6.00 -0.97
N VAL A 246 -6.61 7.27 -0.89
CA VAL A 246 -7.95 7.69 -0.43
C VAL A 246 -8.74 8.25 -1.61
N LYS A 247 -8.86 7.46 -2.69
CA LYS A 247 -9.72 7.78 -3.83
C LYS A 247 -11.10 7.13 -3.78
N ASN A 248 -11.46 6.54 -2.64
CA ASN A 248 -12.77 5.92 -2.40
C ASN A 248 -13.45 6.58 -1.18
N MET A 249 -13.78 7.87 -1.28
CA MET A 249 -14.69 8.53 -0.33
C MET A 249 -16.04 8.87 -0.98
N SER A 250 -16.43 8.09 -2.00
CA SER A 250 -17.67 8.24 -2.77
C SER A 250 -18.25 6.89 -3.16
N ARG A 251 -18.45 6.01 -2.17
CA ARG A 251 -19.35 4.87 -2.34
C ARG A 251 -20.12 4.65 -1.04
N CYS A 252 -21.18 5.42 -0.84
CA CYS A 252 -22.24 5.07 0.07
C CYS A 252 -22.79 3.69 -0.33
N PRO A 253 -22.69 2.64 0.49
CA PRO A 253 -23.55 1.48 0.32
C PRO A 253 -24.93 1.93 0.76
N SER A 254 -25.91 1.80 -0.12
CA SER A 254 -27.33 1.99 0.18
C SER A 254 -27.72 1.16 1.42
N MET A 255 -27.77 1.77 2.60
CA MET A 255 -28.41 1.19 3.78
C MET A 255 -29.91 1.42 3.66
N THR A 256 -30.62 0.43 3.12
CA THR A 256 -32.06 0.30 3.34
C THR A 256 -32.33 0.19 4.85
N PRO A 257 -33.17 1.05 5.45
CA PRO A 257 -33.49 0.96 6.86
C PRO A 257 -34.46 -0.21 7.09
N VAL A 258 -34.01 -1.22 7.82
CA VAL A 258 -34.89 -2.24 8.41
C VAL A 258 -35.41 -1.65 9.72
N LEU A 259 -36.70 -1.28 9.74
CA LEU A 259 -37.42 -0.87 10.94
C LEU A 259 -37.48 -2.02 11.96
N PRO A 260 -37.19 -1.78 13.25
CA PRO A 260 -37.35 -2.81 14.28
C PRO A 260 -38.83 -2.99 14.63
N THR A 261 -39.32 -4.22 14.45
CA THR A 261 -40.65 -4.66 14.88
C THR A 261 -40.74 -4.55 16.40
N ARG A 262 -41.75 -3.81 16.89
CA ARG A 262 -42.06 -3.69 18.32
C ARG A 262 -42.38 -5.06 18.90
N LEU A 263 -41.58 -5.50 19.86
CA LEU A 263 -41.93 -6.59 20.77
C LEU A 263 -42.91 -6.05 21.81
N SER A 264 -44.18 -6.40 21.65
CA SER A 264 -45.18 -6.36 22.72
C SER A 264 -44.79 -7.36 23.81
N ARG A 265 -44.53 -6.89 25.02
CA ARG A 265 -44.60 -7.73 26.23
C ARG A 265 -46.00 -7.61 26.84
N PRO A 266 -46.57 -8.69 27.38
CA PRO A 266 -47.65 -8.60 28.35
C PRO A 266 -47.17 -7.98 29.67
#